data_AF-W1NCK3-F1
#
_entry.id   AF-W1NCK3-F1
#
_cell.length_a   1.000
_cell.length_b   1.000
_cell.length_c   1.000
_cell.angle_alpha   90.00
_cell.angle_beta   90.00
_cell.angle_gamma   90.00
#
_symmetry.space_group_name_H-M   'P 1'
#
loop_
_entity.id
_entity.type
_entity.pdbx_description
1 polymer ?
#
loop_
_entity_poly.entity_id
_entity_poly.type
_entity_poly.pdbx_seq_one_letter_code
_entity_poly.pdbx_strand_id
1 'polypeptide(L)'
;MLAMAARTRIHDIWRPLVAGIVMLLMFIGFSSHSQAAIDVVRLRQVMQAEYGSVGESIINQWLALIERLRGEDIATQLHEVNDFFNDNMRWLEDHTIWGESDYWATPAEALGRGAGDCEDFSIAKYMTLKELGTPIDKLRMIYVRARIGRSAISQAHMVLGYYETPASEPLILDNLVTTIRRAGQRNDLDPLFSFNGSGLWAGASTQSRADPMARLSRWRSVIERMQRQGIN
;
A
#
# COMPACT_ATOMS: atom_id res chain seq x y z
N MET A 1 -82.36 5.04 -12.44
CA MET A 1 -81.27 5.93 -12.89
C MET A 1 -80.78 6.72 -11.68
N LEU A 2 -79.46 6.65 -11.43
CA LEU A 2 -78.54 7.55 -10.69
C LEU A 2 -79.08 8.27 -9.42
N ALA A 3 -78.58 8.03 -8.21
CA ALA A 3 -77.23 8.24 -7.63
C ALA A 3 -76.81 9.71 -7.46
N MET A 4 -76.59 10.14 -6.20
CA MET A 4 -75.62 11.14 -5.67
C MET A 4 -76.20 11.77 -4.37
N ALA A 5 -75.46 12.09 -3.31
CA ALA A 5 -74.08 11.82 -2.90
C ALA A 5 -73.97 12.21 -1.40
N ALA A 6 -73.40 11.34 -0.57
CA ALA A 6 -72.94 11.71 0.76
C ALA A 6 -71.43 12.03 0.68
N ARG A 7 -71.05 13.28 0.95
CA ARG A 7 -69.65 13.68 1.13
C ARG A 7 -69.19 13.29 2.52
N THR A 8 -68.27 12.33 2.64
CA THR A 8 -67.52 12.05 3.87
C THR A 8 -66.12 12.65 3.78
N ARG A 9 -65.71 13.33 4.87
CA ARG A 9 -64.37 13.87 5.10
C ARG A 9 -63.39 12.72 5.31
N ILE A 10 -62.34 12.63 4.48
CA ILE A 10 -61.23 11.68 4.65
C ILE A 10 -59.93 12.50 4.59
N HIS A 11 -59.52 13.13 5.70
CA HIS A 11 -58.18 13.76 5.74
C HIS A 11 -57.41 13.65 7.06
N ASP A 12 -57.95 13.08 8.15
CA ASP A 12 -57.32 13.18 9.48
C ASP A 12 -56.88 11.85 10.12
N ILE A 13 -56.25 10.92 9.38
CA ILE A 13 -55.75 9.67 10.00
C ILE A 13 -54.26 9.35 9.72
N TRP A 14 -53.58 10.08 8.83
CA TRP A 14 -52.23 9.66 8.38
C TRP A 14 -51.03 10.40 9.02
N ARG A 15 -51.20 11.13 10.13
CA ARG A 15 -50.12 11.97 10.70
C ARG A 15 -49.28 11.41 11.88
N PRO A 16 -49.58 10.27 12.57
CA PRO A 16 -48.66 9.80 13.62
C PRO A 16 -47.74 8.63 13.23
N LEU A 17 -47.80 8.08 12.00
CA LEU A 17 -46.96 6.92 11.63
C LEU A 17 -45.58 7.27 11.04
N VAL A 18 -45.31 8.53 10.69
CA VAL A 18 -44.02 8.92 10.07
C VAL A 18 -42.96 9.32 11.11
N ALA A 19 -43.34 9.65 12.35
CA ALA A 19 -42.38 10.09 13.37
C ALA A 19 -41.69 8.94 14.14
N GLY A 20 -42.28 7.73 14.14
CA GLY A 20 -41.75 6.58 14.90
C GLY A 20 -40.64 5.78 14.21
N ILE A 21 -40.47 5.93 12.89
CA ILE A 21 -39.48 5.15 12.11
C ILE A 21 -38.15 5.92 11.96
N VAL A 22 -38.17 7.25 12.10
CA VAL A 22 -36.95 8.08 11.98
C VAL A 22 -36.06 7.99 13.23
N MET A 23 -36.62 7.63 14.39
CA MET A 23 -35.89 7.51 15.66
C MET A 23 -35.47 6.07 16.03
N LEU A 24 -35.43 5.15 15.04
CA LEU A 24 -34.83 3.83 15.19
C LEU A 24 -33.64 3.61 14.25
N LEU A 25 -33.20 4.66 13.54
CA LEU A 25 -32.06 4.62 12.61
C LEU A 25 -30.79 5.32 13.15
N MET A 26 -30.82 5.87 14.37
CA MET A 26 -29.66 6.55 14.98
C MET A 26 -28.78 5.65 15.87
N PHE A 27 -28.96 4.33 15.84
CA PHE A 27 -28.09 3.37 16.55
C PHE A 27 -27.43 2.33 15.62
N ILE A 28 -27.22 2.68 14.35
CA ILE A 28 -26.17 2.01 13.59
C ILE A 28 -24.90 2.79 13.87
N GLY A 29 -24.21 2.41 14.95
CA GLY A 29 -22.80 2.73 15.07
C GLY A 29 -22.12 2.18 13.83
N PHE A 30 -21.75 3.06 12.90
CA PHE A 30 -20.80 2.75 11.87
C PHE A 30 -19.47 2.53 12.59
N SER A 31 -19.24 1.30 13.05
CA SER A 31 -17.89 0.81 13.28
C SER A 31 -17.23 0.83 11.90
N SER A 32 -16.45 1.88 11.65
CA SER A 32 -15.62 2.01 10.46
C SER A 32 -14.89 0.68 10.26
N HIS A 33 -15.03 0.12 9.06
CA HIS A 33 -14.43 -1.14 8.66
C HIS A 33 -12.92 -1.12 8.97
N SER A 34 -12.46 -1.91 9.94
CA SER A 34 -11.04 -2.30 9.98
C SER A 34 -10.79 -3.23 8.79
N GLN A 35 -10.38 -2.65 7.68
CA GLN A 35 -9.90 -3.39 6.52
C GLN A 35 -8.41 -3.12 6.34
N ALA A 36 -7.66 -4.21 6.12
CA ALA A 36 -6.23 -4.41 6.38
C ALA A 36 -5.94 -4.56 7.89
N ALA A 37 -5.90 -5.82 8.33
CA ALA A 37 -5.35 -6.20 9.62
C ALA A 37 -4.40 -7.37 9.36
N ILE A 38 -3.14 -7.19 9.72
CA ILE A 38 -2.17 -8.28 9.77
C ILE A 38 -2.63 -9.32 10.82
N ASP A 39 -2.73 -10.59 10.44
CA ASP A 39 -2.83 -11.71 11.37
C ASP A 39 -1.47 -11.92 12.03
N VAL A 40 -1.28 -11.23 13.15
CA VAL A 40 -0.03 -11.22 13.93
C VAL A 40 0.37 -12.62 14.39
N VAL A 41 -0.58 -13.48 14.73
CA VAL A 41 -0.28 -14.85 15.21
C VAL A 41 0.27 -15.66 14.05
N ARG A 42 -0.42 -15.64 12.90
CA ARG A 42 0.03 -16.34 11.70
C ARG A 42 1.38 -15.83 11.22
N LEU A 43 1.56 -14.51 11.17
CA LEU A 43 2.78 -13.90 10.70
C LEU A 43 3.98 -14.28 11.59
N ARG A 44 3.84 -14.22 12.91
CA ARG A 44 4.90 -14.67 13.85
C ARG A 44 5.24 -16.15 13.67
N GLN A 45 4.23 -17.01 13.51
CA GLN A 45 4.45 -18.44 13.29
C GLN A 45 5.26 -18.70 12.03
N VAL A 46 4.93 -18.02 10.92
CA VAL A 46 5.68 -18.15 9.66
C VAL A 46 7.10 -17.62 9.84
N MET A 47 7.28 -16.46 10.45
CA MET A 47 8.61 -15.87 10.63
C MET A 47 9.51 -16.72 11.51
N GLN A 48 8.97 -17.30 12.59
CA GLN A 48 9.70 -18.21 13.45
C GLN A 48 10.05 -19.52 12.74
N ALA A 49 9.14 -20.07 11.94
CA ALA A 49 9.37 -21.32 11.22
C ALA A 49 10.45 -21.19 10.13
N GLU A 50 10.42 -20.09 9.36
CA GLU A 50 11.30 -19.89 8.20
C GLU A 50 12.64 -19.23 8.57
N TYR A 51 12.66 -18.34 9.57
CA TYR A 51 13.82 -17.49 9.88
C TYR A 51 14.25 -17.56 11.36
N GLY A 52 13.60 -18.39 12.17
CA GLY A 52 13.92 -18.56 13.59
C GLY A 52 13.75 -17.27 14.40
N SER A 53 14.49 -17.19 15.51
CA SER A 53 14.39 -16.07 16.47
C SER A 53 14.76 -14.71 15.87
N VAL A 54 15.60 -14.68 14.83
CA VAL A 54 15.93 -13.44 14.11
C VAL A 54 14.70 -12.94 13.35
N GLY A 55 14.00 -13.82 12.65
CA GLY A 55 12.74 -13.50 11.97
C GLY A 55 11.65 -13.01 12.92
N GLU A 56 11.49 -13.71 14.05
CA GLU A 56 10.54 -13.29 15.08
C GLU A 56 10.90 -11.91 15.66
N SER A 57 12.18 -11.64 15.91
CA SER A 57 12.63 -10.35 16.41
C SER A 57 12.32 -9.21 15.44
N ILE A 58 12.69 -9.35 14.16
CA ILE A 58 12.48 -8.27 13.17
C ILE A 58 10.99 -8.03 12.90
N ILE A 59 10.17 -9.08 12.88
CA ILE A 59 8.74 -8.90 12.66
C ILE A 59 8.05 -8.24 13.85
N ASN A 60 8.51 -8.50 15.07
CA ASN A 60 8.02 -7.79 16.25
C ASN A 60 8.39 -6.30 16.21
N GLN A 61 9.57 -5.94 15.70
CA GLN A 61 9.95 -4.54 15.50
C GLN A 61 9.07 -3.87 14.44
N TRP A 62 8.79 -4.55 13.33
CA TRP A 62 7.89 -4.04 12.29
C TRP A 62 6.45 -3.84 12.80
N LEU A 63 5.92 -4.80 13.56
CA LEU A 63 4.59 -4.68 14.18
C LEU A 63 4.54 -3.52 15.21
N ALA A 64 5.60 -3.34 16.00
CA ALA A 64 5.71 -2.23 16.93
C ALA A 64 5.80 -0.87 16.23
N LEU A 65 6.50 -0.80 15.08
CA LEU A 65 6.50 0.38 14.21
C LEU A 65 5.08 0.72 13.75
N ILE A 66 4.35 -0.27 13.21
CA ILE A 66 2.98 -0.07 12.71
C ILE A 66 2.08 0.45 13.84
N GLU A 67 2.14 -0.16 15.01
CA GLU A 67 1.28 0.25 16.14
C GLU A 67 1.62 1.66 16.62
N ARG A 68 2.91 2.01 16.71
CA ARG A 68 3.35 3.33 17.13
C ARG A 68 2.97 4.42 16.14
N LEU A 69 3.02 4.13 14.84
CA LEU A 69 2.70 5.10 13.78
C LEU A 69 1.20 5.21 13.50
N ARG A 70 0.36 4.37 14.11
CA ARG A 70 -1.08 4.39 13.92
C ARG A 70 -1.66 5.69 14.49
N GLY A 71 -2.22 6.51 13.62
CA GLY A 71 -2.80 7.81 13.99
C GLY A 71 -1.82 8.99 14.00
N GLU A 72 -0.53 8.74 13.75
CA GLU A 72 0.46 9.81 13.52
C GLU A 72 0.18 10.54 12.20
N ASP A 73 0.75 11.74 12.05
CA ASP A 73 0.63 12.50 10.82
C ASP A 73 1.32 11.79 9.64
N ILE A 74 0.83 12.03 8.43
CA ILE A 74 1.32 11.33 7.24
C ILE A 74 2.81 11.59 6.97
N ALA A 75 3.36 12.75 7.30
CA ALA A 75 4.77 13.01 7.08
C ALA A 75 5.63 12.12 7.98
N THR A 76 5.27 12.02 9.26
CA THR A 76 5.90 11.10 10.22
C THR A 76 5.81 9.66 9.75
N GLN A 77 4.63 9.20 9.30
CA GLN A 77 4.45 7.85 8.77
C GLN A 77 5.37 7.57 7.56
N LEU A 78 5.42 8.49 6.58
CA LEU A 78 6.25 8.31 5.39
C LEU A 78 7.74 8.23 5.76
N HIS A 79 8.21 9.12 6.62
CA HIS A 79 9.61 9.17 7.05
C HIS A 79 10.01 7.90 7.80
N GLU A 80 9.27 7.53 8.84
CA GLU A 80 9.65 6.42 9.69
C GLU A 80 9.49 5.05 9.01
N VAL A 81 8.50 4.89 8.13
CA VAL A 81 8.40 3.68 7.31
C VAL A 81 9.57 3.59 6.35
N ASN A 82 9.94 4.70 5.71
CA ASN A 82 11.07 4.72 4.78
C ASN A 82 12.38 4.34 5.48
N ASP A 83 12.63 4.94 6.64
CA ASP A 83 13.85 4.73 7.41
C ASP A 83 13.91 3.31 7.97
N PHE A 84 12.81 2.78 8.50
CA PHE A 84 12.76 1.40 9.02
C PHE A 84 13.25 0.36 8.00
N PHE A 85 12.73 0.40 6.77
CA PHE A 85 13.15 -0.57 5.75
C PHE A 85 14.57 -0.30 5.25
N ASN A 86 14.95 0.98 5.10
CA ASN A 86 16.30 1.34 4.68
C ASN A 86 17.38 0.93 5.71
N ASP A 87 17.03 0.87 7.00
CA ASP A 87 17.94 0.48 8.08
C ASP A 87 17.98 -1.05 8.30
N ASN A 88 16.87 -1.75 8.04
CA ASN A 88 16.74 -3.18 8.33
C ASN A 88 16.97 -4.10 7.12
N MET A 89 17.11 -3.54 5.92
CA MET A 89 17.37 -4.30 4.70
C MET A 89 18.61 -3.80 3.98
N ARG A 90 19.42 -4.74 3.50
CA ARG A 90 20.53 -4.44 2.59
C ARG A 90 20.08 -4.61 1.14
N TRP A 91 20.53 -3.70 0.27
CA TRP A 91 20.35 -3.90 -1.16
C TRP A 91 21.25 -5.03 -1.65
N LEU A 92 20.64 -6.06 -2.25
CA LEU A 92 21.31 -7.18 -2.92
C LEU A 92 20.45 -7.61 -4.11
N GLU A 93 21.07 -8.16 -5.16
CA GLU A 93 20.34 -8.67 -6.32
C GLU A 93 19.60 -9.98 -5.99
N ASP A 94 18.44 -10.19 -6.60
CA ASP A 94 17.60 -11.37 -6.39
C ASP A 94 18.33 -12.69 -6.53
N HIS A 95 19.21 -12.82 -7.52
CA HIS A 95 19.94 -14.08 -7.71
C HIS A 95 20.80 -14.42 -6.49
N THR A 96 21.30 -13.41 -5.78
CA THR A 96 22.08 -13.58 -4.55
C THR A 96 21.19 -13.98 -3.36
N ILE A 97 19.96 -13.45 -3.28
CA ILE A 97 19.06 -13.66 -2.13
C ILE A 97 18.25 -14.95 -2.31
N TRP A 98 17.65 -15.11 -3.48
CA TRP A 98 16.60 -16.09 -3.79
C TRP A 98 17.09 -17.20 -4.74
N GLY A 99 18.22 -17.01 -5.42
CA GLY A 99 18.69 -17.94 -6.47
C GLY A 99 17.94 -17.81 -7.79
N GLU A 100 16.94 -16.93 -7.85
CA GLU A 100 16.10 -16.65 -9.01
C GLU A 100 16.32 -15.21 -9.47
N SER A 101 15.97 -14.89 -10.71
CA SER A 101 16.00 -13.50 -11.19
C SER A 101 14.60 -12.89 -11.11
N ASP A 102 14.52 -11.63 -10.69
CA ASP A 102 13.30 -10.82 -10.77
C ASP A 102 12.17 -11.39 -9.87
N TYR A 103 12.56 -11.79 -8.65
CA TYR A 103 11.75 -12.34 -7.58
C TYR A 103 11.26 -11.21 -6.67
N TRP A 104 9.96 -10.91 -6.72
CA TRP A 104 9.40 -9.88 -5.86
C TRP A 104 9.09 -10.47 -4.51
N ALA A 105 9.73 -10.00 -3.45
CA ALA A 105 9.55 -10.49 -2.10
C ALA A 105 8.37 -9.83 -1.37
N THR A 106 7.76 -10.56 -0.43
CA THR A 106 6.85 -9.96 0.56
C THR A 106 7.64 -9.20 1.65
N PRO A 107 7.00 -8.29 2.42
CA PRO A 107 7.65 -7.64 3.56
C PRO A 107 8.23 -8.65 4.56
N ALA A 108 7.54 -9.78 4.78
CA ALA A 108 7.99 -10.85 5.65
C ALA A 108 9.25 -11.55 5.09
N GLU A 109 9.27 -11.84 3.79
CA GLU A 109 10.41 -12.44 3.10
C GLU A 109 11.63 -11.51 3.15
N ALA A 110 11.46 -10.24 2.77
CA ALA A 110 12.52 -9.24 2.72
C ALA A 110 13.11 -8.94 4.11
N LEU A 111 12.26 -8.76 5.14
CA LEU A 111 12.72 -8.57 6.52
C LEU A 111 13.36 -9.84 7.09
N GLY A 112 12.80 -11.01 6.79
CA GLY A 112 13.35 -12.29 7.24
C GLY A 112 14.77 -12.55 6.73
N ARG A 113 15.06 -12.12 5.48
CA ARG A 113 16.41 -12.16 4.91
C ARG A 113 17.28 -10.95 5.27
N GLY A 114 16.68 -9.86 5.76
CA GLY A 114 17.35 -8.57 5.95
C GLY A 114 17.95 -8.04 4.65
N ALA A 115 17.32 -8.35 3.52
CA ALA A 115 17.79 -8.01 2.19
C ALA A 115 16.65 -7.99 1.17
N GLY A 116 16.82 -7.21 0.12
CA GLY A 116 15.93 -7.14 -1.04
C GLY A 116 16.54 -6.22 -2.10
N ASP A 117 15.99 -6.24 -3.29
CA ASP A 117 16.32 -5.25 -4.32
C ASP A 117 15.28 -4.11 -4.36
N CYS A 118 15.30 -3.26 -5.40
CA CYS A 118 14.56 -1.99 -5.37
C CYS A 118 13.03 -2.14 -5.26
N GLU A 119 12.45 -3.17 -5.88
CA GLU A 119 11.02 -3.46 -5.74
C GLU A 119 10.69 -3.93 -4.33
N ASP A 120 11.53 -4.73 -3.69
CA ASP A 120 11.24 -5.30 -2.37
C ASP A 120 11.10 -4.19 -1.32
N PHE A 121 11.99 -3.20 -1.35
CA PHE A 121 11.86 -2.00 -0.53
C PHE A 121 10.56 -1.24 -0.83
N SER A 122 10.22 -1.08 -2.11
CA SER A 122 9.03 -0.33 -2.54
C SER A 122 7.74 -1.04 -2.12
N ILE A 123 7.68 -2.36 -2.27
CA ILE A 123 6.57 -3.23 -1.88
C ILE A 123 6.39 -3.19 -0.36
N ALA A 124 7.48 -3.32 0.40
CA ALA A 124 7.43 -3.33 1.85
C ALA A 124 6.94 -2.01 2.44
N LYS A 125 7.45 -0.88 1.92
CA LYS A 125 6.98 0.47 2.27
C LYS A 125 5.51 0.68 1.88
N TYR A 126 5.11 0.24 0.69
CA TYR A 126 3.74 0.35 0.18
C TYR A 126 2.75 -0.38 1.08
N MET A 127 3.04 -1.64 1.43
CA MET A 127 2.15 -2.44 2.25
C MET A 127 2.05 -1.92 3.68
N THR A 128 3.15 -1.41 4.23
CA THR A 128 3.15 -0.82 5.58
C THR A 128 2.31 0.47 5.63
N LEU A 129 2.44 1.35 4.64
CA LEU A 129 1.64 2.57 4.57
C LEU A 129 0.15 2.29 4.32
N LYS A 130 -0.17 1.24 3.54
CA LYS A 130 -1.53 0.73 3.37
C LYS A 130 -2.10 0.26 4.73
N GLU A 131 -1.35 -0.53 5.50
CA GLU A 131 -1.76 -1.01 6.83
C GLU A 131 -1.95 0.14 7.83
N LEU A 132 -1.18 1.22 7.70
CA LEU A 132 -1.35 2.46 8.48
C LEU A 132 -2.57 3.28 8.05
N GLY A 133 -3.32 2.84 7.03
CA GLY A 133 -4.54 3.48 6.55
C GLY A 133 -4.34 4.50 5.44
N THR A 134 -3.15 4.57 4.83
CA THR A 134 -2.94 5.44 3.67
C THR A 134 -3.79 4.95 2.49
N PRO A 135 -4.64 5.81 1.89
CA PRO A 135 -5.46 5.41 0.75
C PRO A 135 -4.62 4.90 -0.43
N ILE A 136 -5.07 3.81 -1.05
CA ILE A 136 -4.34 3.13 -2.12
C ILE A 136 -4.09 4.03 -3.34
N ASP A 137 -5.00 4.96 -3.63
CA ASP A 137 -4.92 5.91 -4.73
C ASP A 137 -3.84 6.98 -4.52
N LYS A 138 -3.35 7.16 -3.29
CA LYS A 138 -2.22 8.01 -2.94
C LYS A 138 -0.86 7.32 -3.04
N LEU A 139 -0.82 6.00 -3.21
CA LEU A 139 0.42 5.23 -3.27
C LEU A 139 0.60 4.62 -4.65
N ARG A 140 1.77 4.81 -5.24
CA ARG A 140 2.14 4.15 -6.50
C ARG A 140 3.59 3.70 -6.48
N MET A 141 3.84 2.46 -6.85
CA MET A 141 5.18 2.01 -7.22
C MET A 141 5.52 2.63 -8.58
N ILE A 142 6.67 3.28 -8.68
CA ILE A 142 7.11 4.01 -9.88
C ILE A 142 8.38 3.34 -10.38
N TYR A 143 8.32 2.85 -11.61
CA TYR A 143 9.47 2.32 -12.32
C TYR A 143 10.18 3.45 -13.06
N VAL A 144 11.48 3.58 -12.82
CA VAL A 144 12.29 4.70 -13.28
C VAL A 144 13.61 4.20 -13.87
N ARG A 145 14.25 5.06 -14.67
CA ARG A 145 15.68 4.96 -14.96
C ARG A 145 16.43 5.85 -13.97
N ALA A 146 17.18 5.24 -13.06
CA ALA A 146 17.97 5.95 -12.06
C ALA A 146 19.40 6.16 -12.54
N ARG A 147 19.92 7.38 -12.38
CA ARG A 147 21.32 7.73 -12.59
C ARG A 147 22.07 7.63 -11.26
N ILE A 148 22.96 6.65 -11.14
CA ILE A 148 23.65 6.38 -9.89
C ILE A 148 24.87 7.31 -9.74
N GLY A 149 24.87 8.14 -8.71
CA GLY A 149 25.95 9.09 -8.42
C GLY A 149 26.14 10.11 -9.55
N ARG A 150 27.38 10.28 -10.03
CA ARG A 150 27.71 11.13 -11.18
C ARG A 150 27.85 10.35 -12.49
N SER A 151 27.39 9.10 -12.50
CA SER A 151 27.53 8.21 -13.66
C SER A 151 26.59 8.63 -14.81
N ALA A 152 27.06 8.44 -16.04
CA ALA A 152 26.20 8.50 -17.23
C ALA A 152 25.36 7.23 -17.41
N ILE A 153 25.63 6.18 -16.63
CA ILE A 153 24.91 4.91 -16.69
C ILE A 153 23.58 5.06 -15.94
N SER A 154 22.48 4.86 -16.67
CA SER A 154 21.16 4.71 -16.09
C SER A 154 20.85 3.23 -15.85
N GLN A 155 20.27 2.92 -14.69
CA GLN A 155 19.85 1.56 -14.33
C GLN A 155 18.34 1.54 -14.10
N ALA A 156 17.71 0.38 -14.35
CA ALA A 156 16.34 0.15 -13.93
C ALA A 156 16.24 0.25 -12.41
N HIS A 157 15.21 0.92 -11.91
CA HIS A 157 15.01 1.12 -10.48
C HIS A 157 13.51 1.26 -10.17
N MET A 158 13.12 0.93 -8.94
CA MET A 158 11.77 1.13 -8.44
C MET A 158 11.78 1.98 -7.17
N VAL A 159 10.85 2.92 -7.09
CA VAL A 159 10.63 3.76 -5.92
C VAL A 159 9.14 3.77 -5.56
N LEU A 160 8.81 4.15 -4.32
CA LEU A 160 7.44 4.40 -3.91
C LEU A 160 7.13 5.90 -3.97
N GLY A 161 6.08 6.26 -4.69
CA GLY A 161 5.53 7.62 -4.72
C GLY A 161 4.31 7.76 -3.82
N TYR A 162 4.33 8.78 -2.96
CA TYR A 162 3.16 9.26 -2.22
C TYR A 162 2.58 10.53 -2.86
N TYR A 163 1.30 10.53 -3.18
CA TYR A 163 0.55 11.62 -3.79
C TYR A 163 -0.41 12.21 -2.76
N GLU A 164 -0.21 13.47 -2.36
CA GLU A 164 -1.14 14.14 -1.44
C GLU A 164 -2.56 14.23 -2.04
N THR A 165 -2.63 14.52 -3.33
CA THR A 165 -3.82 14.40 -4.18
C THR A 165 -3.46 13.70 -5.50
N PRO A 166 -4.42 13.12 -6.24
CA PRO A 166 -4.11 12.46 -7.52
C PRO A 166 -3.40 13.34 -8.57
N ALA A 167 -3.50 14.66 -8.47
CA ALA A 167 -2.85 15.63 -9.36
C ALA A 167 -1.55 16.23 -8.78
N SER A 168 -1.23 15.94 -7.52
CA SER A 168 -0.03 16.47 -6.87
C SER A 168 1.24 15.83 -7.44
N GLU A 169 2.33 16.59 -7.39
CA GLU A 169 3.66 16.01 -7.52
C GLU A 169 3.94 15.06 -6.34
N PRO A 170 4.47 13.84 -6.57
CA PRO A 170 4.64 12.89 -5.48
C PRO A 170 5.91 13.16 -4.67
N LEU A 171 5.85 12.78 -3.39
CA LEU A 171 7.01 12.53 -2.55
C LEU A 171 7.58 11.15 -2.87
N ILE A 172 8.90 11.06 -3.02
CA ILE A 172 9.61 9.83 -3.40
C ILE A 172 10.27 9.21 -2.17
N LEU A 173 9.88 7.96 -1.89
CA LEU A 173 10.48 7.07 -0.91
C LEU A 173 11.36 6.06 -1.66
N ASP A 174 12.64 6.01 -1.31
CA ASP A 174 13.67 5.34 -2.08
C ASP A 174 14.70 4.68 -1.14
N ASN A 175 15.36 3.62 -1.61
CA ASN A 175 16.44 2.93 -0.92
C ASN A 175 17.83 3.42 -1.35
N LEU A 176 17.98 4.08 -2.50
CA LEU A 176 19.26 4.65 -2.95
C LEU A 176 19.53 6.03 -2.32
N VAL A 177 18.50 6.87 -2.28
CA VAL A 177 18.54 8.19 -1.62
C VAL A 177 17.43 8.20 -0.59
N THR A 178 17.80 8.01 0.67
CA THR A 178 16.84 7.79 1.77
C THR A 178 16.07 9.06 2.14
N THR A 179 16.61 10.26 1.87
CA THR A 179 15.88 11.51 2.08
C THR A 179 14.66 11.61 1.16
N ILE A 180 13.47 11.70 1.74
CA ILE A 180 12.22 11.91 1.00
C ILE A 180 12.24 13.28 0.35
N ARG A 181 12.01 13.31 -0.97
CA ARG A 181 12.00 14.54 -1.78
C ARG A 181 10.86 14.50 -2.79
N ARG A 182 10.45 15.68 -3.28
CA ARG A 182 9.52 15.77 -4.40
C ARG A 182 10.16 15.22 -5.68
N ALA A 183 9.36 14.62 -6.57
CA ALA A 183 9.86 14.01 -7.80
C ALA A 183 10.72 14.94 -8.67
N GLY A 184 10.34 16.20 -8.84
CA GLY A 184 11.07 17.23 -9.58
C GLY A 184 12.37 17.69 -8.91
N GLN A 185 12.60 17.31 -7.65
CA GLN A 185 13.90 17.46 -6.98
C GLN A 185 14.80 16.23 -7.15
N ARG A 186 14.25 15.13 -7.68
CA ARG A 186 14.96 13.88 -8.00
C ARG A 186 15.31 13.84 -9.48
N ASN A 187 16.15 14.79 -9.89
CA ASN A 187 16.66 14.87 -11.27
C ASN A 187 17.39 13.59 -11.68
N ASP A 188 17.87 12.79 -10.75
CA ASP A 188 18.50 11.50 -11.01
C ASP A 188 17.53 10.41 -11.48
N LEU A 189 16.21 10.60 -11.35
CA LEU A 189 15.19 9.62 -11.71
C LEU A 189 14.39 10.07 -12.95
N ASP A 190 14.32 9.21 -13.96
CA ASP A 190 13.49 9.42 -15.15
C ASP A 190 12.34 8.41 -15.19
N PRO A 191 11.08 8.83 -14.94
CA PRO A 191 9.96 7.92 -14.76
C PRO A 191 9.48 7.30 -16.08
N LEU A 192 9.28 5.99 -16.07
CA LEU A 192 8.77 5.23 -17.22
C LEU A 192 7.28 4.93 -17.07
N PHE A 193 6.89 4.32 -15.95
CA PHE A 193 5.50 4.03 -15.61
C PHE A 193 5.33 3.88 -14.10
N SER A 194 4.09 3.86 -13.63
CA SER A 194 3.74 3.62 -12.23
C SER A 194 2.49 2.74 -12.13
N PHE A 195 2.35 2.03 -11.02
CA PHE A 195 1.20 1.15 -10.78
C PHE A 195 0.91 1.01 -9.29
N ASN A 196 -0.28 0.54 -8.96
CA ASN A 196 -0.65 0.11 -7.62
C ASN A 196 -1.67 -1.05 -7.71
N GLY A 197 -2.26 -1.44 -6.58
CA GLY A 197 -3.27 -2.51 -6.56
C GLY A 197 -4.56 -2.22 -7.34
N SER A 198 -4.77 -0.99 -7.85
CA SER A 198 -5.99 -0.56 -8.53
C SER A 198 -5.79 -0.15 -9.99
N GLY A 199 -4.56 0.07 -10.47
CA GLY A 199 -4.33 0.55 -11.84
C GLY A 199 -2.87 0.66 -12.26
N LEU A 200 -2.67 0.95 -13.55
CA LEU A 200 -1.37 1.16 -14.21
C LEU A 200 -1.41 2.50 -14.98
N TRP A 201 -0.36 3.30 -14.84
CA TRP A 201 -0.18 4.60 -15.50
C TRP A 201 1.19 4.65 -16.18
N ALA A 202 1.25 4.80 -17.50
CA ALA A 202 2.50 4.97 -18.24
C ALA A 202 2.79 6.45 -18.53
N GLY A 203 4.06 6.86 -18.45
CA GLY A 203 4.51 8.16 -18.96
C GLY A 203 4.42 8.24 -20.49
N ALA A 204 4.60 9.44 -21.05
CA ALA A 204 4.36 9.80 -22.46
C ALA A 204 5.27 9.12 -23.52
N SER A 205 5.91 7.98 -23.23
CA SER A 205 6.75 7.26 -24.17
C SER A 205 6.34 5.79 -24.27
N THR A 206 5.74 5.43 -25.41
CA THR A 206 5.21 4.10 -25.78
C THR A 206 6.28 3.06 -26.14
N GLN A 207 7.49 3.15 -25.59
CA GLN A 207 8.52 2.12 -25.80
C GLN A 207 8.78 1.36 -24.51
N SER A 208 7.82 0.51 -24.14
CA SER A 208 7.98 -0.41 -23.04
C SER A 208 8.91 -1.57 -23.44
N ARG A 209 10.09 -1.64 -22.80
CA ARG A 209 10.87 -2.88 -22.67
C ARG A 209 10.49 -3.68 -21.41
N ALA A 210 9.54 -3.21 -20.60
CA ALA A 210 9.10 -3.89 -19.38
C ALA A 210 7.66 -4.39 -19.57
N ASP A 211 7.46 -5.70 -19.74
CA ASP A 211 6.13 -6.28 -19.94
C ASP A 211 5.22 -6.00 -18.72
N PRO A 212 4.21 -5.11 -18.86
CA PRO A 212 3.33 -4.78 -17.74
C PRO A 212 2.52 -5.99 -17.26
N MET A 213 2.28 -6.99 -18.12
CA MET A 213 1.55 -8.20 -17.76
C MET A 213 2.38 -9.10 -16.84
N ALA A 214 3.67 -9.30 -17.15
CA ALA A 214 4.58 -10.03 -16.27
C ALA A 214 4.66 -9.40 -14.87
N ARG A 215 4.71 -8.07 -14.80
CA ARG A 215 4.74 -7.31 -13.53
C ARG A 215 3.43 -7.45 -12.75
N LEU A 216 2.28 -7.36 -13.41
CA LEU A 216 0.98 -7.62 -12.78
C LEU A 216 0.87 -9.07 -12.27
N SER A 217 1.44 -10.03 -12.99
CA SER A 217 1.50 -11.44 -12.54
C SER A 217 2.34 -11.59 -11.27
N ARG A 218 3.53 -10.98 -11.23
CA ARG A 218 4.39 -10.98 -10.03
C ARG A 218 3.72 -10.32 -8.84
N TRP A 219 3.11 -9.15 -9.06
CA TRP A 219 2.34 -8.48 -8.03
C TRP A 219 1.23 -9.37 -7.45
N ARG A 220 0.47 -10.06 -8.31
CA ARG A 220 -0.55 -11.03 -7.84
C ARG A 220 0.07 -12.15 -7.02
N SER A 221 1.21 -12.71 -7.45
CA SER A 221 1.92 -13.75 -6.70
C SER A 221 2.36 -13.26 -5.32
N VAL A 222 2.90 -12.04 -5.23
CA VAL A 222 3.28 -11.41 -3.95
C VAL A 222 2.09 -11.29 -3.02
N ILE A 223 0.95 -10.79 -3.50
CA ILE A 223 -0.28 -10.66 -2.70
C ILE A 223 -0.77 -12.03 -2.21
N GLU A 224 -0.72 -13.06 -3.06
CA GLU A 224 -1.11 -14.42 -2.67
C GLU A 224 -0.21 -14.98 -1.57
N ARG A 225 1.11 -14.73 -1.64
CA ARG A 225 2.06 -15.13 -0.59
C ARG A 225 1.84 -14.35 0.71
N MET A 226 1.61 -13.04 0.61
CA MET A 226 1.25 -12.20 1.76
C MET A 226 0.03 -12.76 2.50
N GLN A 227 -1.04 -13.13 1.79
CA GLN A 227 -2.24 -13.71 2.41
C GLN A 227 -1.94 -15.00 3.16
N ARG A 228 -1.09 -15.88 2.61
CA ARG A 228 -0.64 -17.10 3.31
C ARG A 228 0.19 -16.81 4.57
N GLN A 229 0.89 -15.68 4.57
CA GLN A 229 1.71 -15.18 5.67
C GLN A 229 0.89 -14.37 6.70
N GLY A 230 -0.40 -14.12 6.46
CA GLY A 230 -1.25 -13.33 7.34
C GLY A 230 -1.21 -11.82 7.07
N ILE A 231 -0.75 -11.37 5.91
CA ILE A 231 -0.75 -9.96 5.48
C ILE A 231 -1.88 -9.76 4.45
N ASN A 232 -2.84 -8.87 4.72
CA ASN A 232 -4.09 -8.71 3.96
C ASN A 232 -4.24 -7.34 3.24
#